data_AF-A0AAJ2P2Y8-F1
#
_entry.id   AF-A0AAJ2P2Y8-F1
#
_cell.length_a   1.000
_cell.length_b   1.000
_cell.length_c   1.000
_cell.angle_alpha   90.00
_cell.angle_beta   90.00
_cell.angle_gamma   90.00
#
_symmetry.space_group_name_H-M   'P 1'
#
loop_
_entity.id
_entity.type
_entity.pdbx_description
1 polymer ?
#
loop_
_entity_poly.entity_id
_entity_poly.type
_entity_poly.pdbx_seq_one_letter_code
_entity_poly.pdbx_strand_id
1 'polypeptide(L)'
;MAFDGLFLHSMTKELNKELAGGRITKIAFPFPHEIILTVRSFRKNRKLLLSAHPVMARAQITKVDFENPITAPNFVMVLRRYLQGGKILAFRQIENDRILEILVANANEIGDAVSYKIVLEIMGRHSNIFFLDSENKIIELIKHVPAFENRVRILLPGAQYQRPPKQDLINPFESSEFTSNDPRILADHYQGMSMVSAREAADAEYLTDWFKKFDQPQATLTKINEKKSEFTAFPYKSVIGEKTFFPLLSDLLDAYYAQSANQSRVHELSSQIDQIVKNELHRNRRKLQNLNNDLIKTKGADNYRIKGELLTTFQNKVIRGNNSISLNNYYDGKAIEITLDPKISANANAQKYFTKYQKLKKSVKYLDEQIRLASKELDYFENIEEQLKNASPKDLDQIKIELLKEGYLKDKKSDKKPAKKRSKVAKPDRFIANDGTLIEVGKNNFQNDQLSMKNPKKDDIWLHVQKIPGSHVIIHSNNPSDKTLIEAAKLAAYFSKAKNSANVAVDYLPVGRLRKPNGSKPGFVVFEGQQTIYVTPNRKLVEELKA
;
A
#
# COMPACT_ATOMS: atom_id res chain seq x y z
N MET A 1 11.56 17.12 -12.43
CA MET A 1 11.02 17.86 -13.58
C MET A 1 9.56 17.48 -13.76
N ALA A 2 8.68 18.45 -14.02
CA ALA A 2 7.27 18.16 -14.26
C ALA A 2 7.05 17.88 -15.74
N PHE A 3 6.22 16.88 -16.06
CA PHE A 3 5.66 16.68 -17.40
C PHE A 3 4.78 17.90 -17.71
N ASP A 4 5.35 18.91 -18.36
CA ASP A 4 4.73 20.21 -18.60
C ASP A 4 4.05 20.29 -19.99
N GLY A 5 3.45 21.44 -20.30
CA GLY A 5 2.71 21.63 -21.55
C GLY A 5 3.61 21.52 -22.77
N LEU A 6 4.82 22.06 -22.69
CA LEU A 6 5.82 21.98 -23.77
C LEU A 6 6.26 20.54 -24.03
N PHE A 7 6.51 19.76 -22.97
CA PHE A 7 6.81 18.34 -23.12
C PHE A 7 5.61 17.56 -23.67
N LEU A 8 4.38 17.88 -23.23
CA LEU A 8 3.15 17.28 -23.75
C LEU A 8 2.94 17.58 -25.24
N HIS A 9 3.36 18.75 -25.73
CA HIS A 9 3.30 19.09 -27.16
C HIS A 9 4.12 18.12 -28.00
N SER A 10 5.39 17.91 -27.62
CA SER A 10 6.25 16.91 -28.27
C SER A 10 5.70 15.49 -28.13
N MET A 11 5.20 15.12 -26.93
CA MET A 11 4.61 13.80 -26.70
C MET A 11 3.35 13.57 -27.56
N THR A 12 2.52 14.59 -27.74
CA THR A 12 1.29 14.50 -28.56
C THR A 12 1.64 14.22 -30.02
N LYS A 13 2.71 14.81 -30.54
CA LYS A 13 3.24 14.51 -31.88
C LYS A 13 3.75 13.07 -31.98
N GLU A 14 4.51 12.61 -30.99
CA GLU A 14 4.99 11.23 -30.92
C GLU A 14 3.82 10.21 -30.90
N LEU A 15 2.81 10.45 -30.05
CA LEU A 15 1.64 9.59 -29.93
C LEU A 15 0.81 9.55 -31.22
N ASN A 16 0.62 10.69 -31.90
CA ASN A 16 -0.04 10.71 -33.20
C ASN A 16 0.73 9.89 -34.23
N LYS A 17 2.04 10.12 -34.35
CA LYS A 17 2.89 9.41 -35.32
C LYS A 17 2.86 7.89 -35.12
N GLU A 18 2.85 7.42 -33.88
CA GLU A 18 2.99 6.00 -33.57
C GLU A 18 1.65 5.24 -33.44
N LEU A 19 0.58 5.91 -33.01
CA LEU A 19 -0.67 5.25 -32.60
C LEU A 19 -1.94 5.73 -33.31
N ALA A 20 -1.95 6.92 -33.92
CA ALA A 20 -3.14 7.38 -34.65
C ALA A 20 -3.46 6.46 -35.82
N GLY A 21 -4.75 6.20 -36.04
CA GLY A 21 -5.24 5.19 -36.97
C GLY A 21 -5.20 3.74 -36.45
N GLY A 22 -4.52 3.48 -35.33
CA GLY A 22 -4.44 2.16 -34.70
C GLY A 22 -5.75 1.73 -34.02
N ARG A 23 -5.91 0.42 -33.78
CA ARG A 23 -7.08 -0.15 -33.09
C ARG A 23 -6.74 -0.58 -31.68
N ILE A 24 -7.58 -0.21 -30.71
CA ILE A 24 -7.46 -0.63 -29.31
C ILE A 24 -7.88 -2.10 -29.21
N THR A 25 -6.91 -2.99 -28.98
CA THR A 25 -7.17 -4.45 -28.90
C THR A 25 -7.44 -4.91 -27.47
N LYS A 26 -6.81 -4.28 -26.48
CA LYS A 26 -6.92 -4.67 -25.07
C LYS A 26 -6.83 -3.46 -24.17
N ILE A 27 -7.63 -3.45 -23.11
CA ILE A 27 -7.60 -2.42 -22.07
C ILE A 27 -7.27 -3.09 -20.72
N ALA A 28 -6.21 -2.60 -20.09
CA ALA A 28 -5.62 -3.10 -18.86
C ALA A 28 -5.57 -1.99 -17.80
N PHE A 29 -5.54 -2.39 -16.52
CA PHE A 29 -5.52 -1.49 -15.37
C PHE A 29 -4.58 -2.08 -14.34
N PRO A 30 -3.27 -1.90 -14.51
CA PRO A 30 -2.29 -2.56 -13.65
C PRO A 30 -2.30 -1.99 -12.22
N PHE A 31 -2.55 -0.69 -12.07
CA PHE A 31 -2.46 0.02 -10.79
C PHE A 31 -3.61 1.02 -10.64
N PRO A 32 -3.93 1.43 -9.39
CA PRO A 32 -4.79 2.59 -9.17
C PRO A 32 -4.31 3.78 -10.00
N HIS A 33 -5.25 4.49 -10.63
CA HIS A 33 -4.97 5.69 -11.44
C HIS A 33 -4.17 5.48 -12.74
N GLU A 34 -3.89 4.24 -13.14
CA GLU A 34 -3.15 3.94 -14.38
C GLU A 34 -3.92 2.97 -15.28
N ILE A 35 -4.06 3.33 -16.56
CA ILE A 35 -4.61 2.44 -17.58
C ILE A 35 -3.62 2.21 -18.70
N ILE A 36 -3.72 1.02 -19.29
CA ILE A 36 -2.93 0.63 -20.45
C ILE A 36 -3.87 0.24 -21.59
N LEU A 37 -3.74 0.96 -22.70
CA LEU A 37 -4.39 0.64 -23.95
C LEU A 37 -3.38 -0.08 -24.84
N THR A 38 -3.61 -1.36 -25.13
CA THR A 38 -2.85 -2.06 -26.17
C THR A 38 -3.45 -1.66 -27.51
N VAL A 39 -2.66 -1.00 -28.34
CA VAL A 39 -3.07 -0.49 -29.65
C VAL A 39 -2.31 -1.24 -30.72
N ARG A 40 -3.02 -1.87 -31.65
CA ARG A 40 -2.44 -2.44 -32.86
C ARG A 40 -2.34 -1.33 -33.91
N SER A 41 -1.13 -0.89 -34.19
CA SER A 41 -0.79 0.16 -35.15
C SER A 41 0.40 -0.28 -36.00
N PHE A 42 0.40 0.01 -37.31
CA PHE A 42 1.49 -0.37 -38.22
C PHE A 42 1.97 -1.83 -38.09
N ARG A 43 1.02 -2.78 -37.99
CA ARG A 43 1.25 -4.23 -37.76
C ARG A 43 1.96 -4.60 -36.45
N LYS A 44 2.20 -3.65 -35.54
CA LYS A 44 2.80 -3.86 -34.22
C LYS A 44 1.79 -3.60 -33.11
N ASN A 45 1.91 -4.33 -32.00
CA ASN A 45 1.16 -4.01 -30.78
C ASN A 45 2.01 -3.09 -29.92
N ARG A 46 1.51 -1.89 -29.65
CA ARG A 46 2.14 -0.91 -28.75
C ARG A 46 1.24 -0.71 -27.53
N LYS A 47 1.84 -0.48 -26.36
CA LYS A 47 1.10 -0.23 -25.12
C LYS A 47 1.15 1.26 -24.79
N LEU A 48 0.01 1.92 -24.82
CA LEU A 48 -0.16 3.29 -24.37
C LEU A 48 -0.51 3.29 -22.88
N LEU A 49 0.38 3.80 -22.04
CA LEU A 49 0.14 4.06 -20.63
C LEU A 49 -0.44 5.46 -20.46
N LEU A 50 -1.56 5.56 -19.75
CA LEU A 50 -2.13 6.81 -19.28
C LEU A 50 -2.18 6.75 -17.75
N SER A 51 -1.44 7.63 -17.10
CA SER A 51 -1.33 7.70 -15.64
C SER A 51 -1.89 9.03 -15.14
N ALA A 52 -2.81 8.97 -14.19
CA ALA A 52 -3.29 10.10 -13.40
C ALA A 52 -2.78 10.04 -11.95
N HIS A 53 -1.66 9.36 -11.71
CA HIS A 53 -1.06 9.28 -10.38
C HIS A 53 -0.57 10.66 -9.90
N PRO A 54 -0.74 11.03 -8.61
CA PRO A 54 -0.37 12.35 -8.09
C PRO A 54 1.04 12.86 -8.41
N VAL A 55 2.01 11.96 -8.51
CA VAL A 55 3.44 12.28 -8.72
C VAL A 55 3.96 11.88 -10.11
N MET A 56 3.34 10.88 -10.74
CA MET A 56 3.85 10.28 -11.99
C MET A 56 2.82 10.34 -13.13
N ALA A 57 1.87 11.27 -13.05
CA ALA A 57 0.89 11.49 -14.09
C ALA A 57 1.59 11.81 -15.42
N ARG A 58 1.25 11.06 -16.46
CA ARG A 58 1.88 11.10 -17.78
C ARG A 58 1.11 10.29 -18.81
N ALA A 59 1.37 10.56 -20.08
CA ALA A 59 1.06 9.67 -21.19
C ALA A 59 2.37 9.23 -21.85
N GLN A 60 2.49 7.94 -22.18
CA GLN A 60 3.64 7.42 -22.91
C GLN A 60 3.32 6.10 -23.59
N ILE A 61 4.08 5.75 -24.61
CA ILE A 61 4.21 4.36 -25.07
C ILE A 61 5.17 3.67 -24.11
N THR A 62 4.86 2.45 -23.68
CA THR A 62 5.72 1.73 -22.74
C THR A 62 6.04 0.33 -23.26
N LYS A 63 7.30 -0.06 -23.07
CA LYS A 63 7.78 -1.42 -23.32
C LYS A 63 7.67 -2.28 -22.07
N VAL A 64 7.48 -1.67 -20.90
CA VAL A 64 7.37 -2.36 -19.62
C VAL A 64 6.15 -3.27 -19.62
N ASP A 65 6.34 -4.49 -19.13
CA ASP A 65 5.27 -5.43 -18.84
C ASP A 65 4.70 -5.16 -17.46
N PHE A 66 3.37 -5.02 -17.40
CA PHE A 66 2.65 -4.79 -16.17
C PHE A 66 1.74 -5.99 -15.88
N GLU A 67 1.83 -6.48 -14.65
CA GLU A 67 0.90 -7.48 -14.14
C GLU A 67 -0.45 -6.81 -13.86
N ASN A 68 -1.54 -7.45 -14.26
CA ASN A 68 -2.89 -6.91 -14.04
C ASN A 68 -3.46 -7.50 -12.73
N PRO A 69 -4.25 -6.72 -11.97
CA PRO A 69 -4.97 -7.22 -10.83
C PRO A 69 -5.97 -8.30 -11.28
N ILE A 70 -6.23 -9.25 -10.39
CA ILE A 70 -7.11 -10.39 -10.64
C ILE A 70 -8.54 -9.93 -11.00
N THR A 71 -9.01 -8.86 -10.36
CA THR A 71 -10.32 -8.25 -10.59
C THR A 71 -10.17 -6.88 -11.24
N ALA A 72 -10.79 -6.69 -12.40
CA ALA A 72 -10.81 -5.40 -13.08
C ALA A 72 -11.84 -4.45 -12.42
N PRO A 73 -11.47 -3.20 -12.07
CA PRO A 73 -12.41 -2.20 -11.59
C PRO A 73 -13.52 -1.87 -12.60
N ASN A 74 -14.66 -1.35 -12.11
CA ASN A 74 -15.79 -0.91 -12.94
C ASN A 74 -15.35 0.02 -14.08
N PHE A 75 -14.47 0.99 -13.78
CA PHE A 75 -13.90 1.92 -14.75
C PHE A 75 -13.41 1.20 -16.01
N VAL A 76 -12.61 0.15 -15.83
CA VAL A 76 -12.02 -0.64 -16.91
C VAL A 76 -13.08 -1.41 -17.68
N MET A 77 -14.08 -1.94 -16.99
CA MET A 77 -15.17 -2.66 -17.64
C MET A 77 -15.99 -1.74 -18.54
N VAL A 78 -16.25 -0.50 -18.10
CA VAL A 78 -16.90 0.53 -18.91
C VAL A 78 -16.04 0.84 -20.14
N LEU A 79 -14.75 1.13 -19.96
CA LEU A 79 -13.86 1.38 -21.09
C LEU A 79 -13.82 0.19 -22.07
N ARG A 80 -13.80 -1.05 -21.57
CA ARG A 80 -13.83 -2.24 -22.44
C ARG A 80 -15.11 -2.34 -23.25
N ARG A 81 -16.26 -2.03 -22.66
CA ARG A 81 -17.56 -2.05 -23.37
C ARG A 81 -17.57 -1.07 -24.54
N TYR A 82 -17.06 0.15 -24.35
CA TYR A 82 -17.20 1.23 -25.34
C TYR A 82 -15.99 1.43 -26.25
N LEU A 83 -14.77 1.15 -25.79
CA LEU A 83 -13.53 1.48 -26.51
C LEU A 83 -12.78 0.27 -27.05
N GLN A 84 -13.02 -0.94 -26.53
CA GLN A 84 -12.33 -2.11 -27.05
C GLN A 84 -12.78 -2.39 -28.49
N GLY A 85 -11.81 -2.60 -29.37
CA GLY A 85 -12.02 -2.68 -30.81
C GLY A 85 -12.02 -1.33 -31.53
N GLY A 86 -12.16 -0.21 -30.81
CA GLY A 86 -12.23 1.13 -31.39
C GLY A 86 -10.94 1.58 -32.08
N LYS A 87 -11.07 2.49 -33.05
CA LYS A 87 -9.96 3.10 -33.79
C LYS A 87 -9.61 4.45 -33.18
N ILE A 88 -8.35 4.64 -32.81
CA ILE A 88 -7.85 5.95 -32.37
C ILE A 88 -7.76 6.86 -33.59
N LEU A 89 -8.46 7.99 -33.56
CA LEU A 89 -8.48 8.95 -34.65
C LEU A 89 -7.31 9.93 -34.55
N ALA A 90 -7.11 10.51 -33.37
CA ALA A 90 -6.08 11.51 -33.13
C ALA A 90 -5.80 11.69 -31.63
N PHE A 91 -4.63 12.25 -31.34
CA PHE A 91 -4.26 12.81 -30.05
C PHE A 91 -4.20 14.32 -30.18
N ARG A 92 -4.80 15.07 -29.26
CA ARG A 92 -4.83 16.54 -29.28
C ARG A 92 -4.46 17.07 -27.91
N GLN A 93 -3.54 18.02 -27.88
CA GLN A 93 -3.34 18.84 -26.70
C GLN A 93 -4.36 19.99 -26.74
N ILE A 94 -4.88 20.40 -25.59
CA ILE A 94 -5.71 21.60 -25.49
C ILE A 94 -4.81 22.79 -25.23
N GLU A 95 -4.73 23.69 -26.23
CA GLU A 95 -3.78 24.80 -26.23
C GLU A 95 -2.36 24.29 -25.93
N ASN A 96 -1.63 24.95 -25.03
CA ASN A 96 -0.42 24.40 -24.43
C ASN A 96 -0.63 23.98 -22.97
N ASP A 97 -1.86 23.67 -22.56
CA ASP A 97 -2.13 23.13 -21.22
C ASP A 97 -1.71 21.66 -21.13
N ARG A 98 -1.63 21.13 -19.90
CA ARG A 98 -1.30 19.74 -19.60
C ARG A 98 -2.53 18.84 -19.70
N ILE A 99 -3.28 18.98 -20.78
CA ILE A 99 -4.52 18.24 -21.06
C ILE A 99 -4.40 17.55 -22.42
N LEU A 100 -4.45 16.22 -22.40
CA LEU A 100 -4.41 15.37 -23.59
C LEU A 100 -5.79 14.79 -23.87
N GLU A 101 -6.35 15.11 -25.04
CA GLU A 101 -7.55 14.48 -25.59
C GLU A 101 -7.18 13.39 -26.59
N ILE A 102 -7.80 12.22 -26.46
CA ILE A 102 -7.66 11.09 -27.37
C ILE A 102 -9.02 10.82 -27.98
N LEU A 103 -9.12 11.01 -29.30
CA LEU A 103 -10.36 10.78 -30.04
C LEU A 103 -10.42 9.32 -30.49
N VAL A 104 -11.52 8.64 -30.20
CA VAL A 104 -11.71 7.23 -30.55
C VAL A 104 -13.05 7.04 -31.24
N ALA A 105 -13.06 6.43 -32.41
CA ALA A 105 -14.28 5.97 -33.07
C ALA A 105 -14.51 4.49 -32.76
N ASN A 106 -15.73 4.12 -32.36
CA ASN A 106 -16.11 2.73 -32.22
C ASN A 106 -17.59 2.53 -32.60
N ALA A 107 -17.96 1.29 -32.93
CA ALA A 107 -19.36 0.96 -33.13
C ALA A 107 -20.09 0.87 -31.78
N ASN A 108 -21.33 1.36 -31.71
CA ASN A 108 -22.22 1.11 -30.58
C ASN A 108 -22.79 -0.33 -30.63
N GLU A 109 -23.69 -0.67 -29.70
CA GLU A 109 -24.29 -2.02 -29.61
C GLU A 109 -25.17 -2.40 -30.81
N ILE A 110 -25.62 -1.41 -31.60
CA ILE A 110 -26.49 -1.58 -32.77
C ILE A 110 -25.68 -1.55 -34.08
N GLY A 111 -24.39 -1.16 -34.01
CA GLY A 111 -23.47 -1.13 -35.14
C GLY A 111 -23.15 0.25 -35.69
N ASP A 112 -23.79 1.31 -35.18
CA ASP A 112 -23.54 2.68 -35.65
C ASP A 112 -22.18 3.20 -35.17
N ALA A 113 -21.51 3.95 -36.02
CA ALA A 113 -20.24 4.58 -35.67
C ALA A 113 -20.45 5.76 -34.71
N VAL A 114 -19.91 5.65 -33.50
CA VAL A 114 -19.95 6.69 -32.46
C VAL A 114 -18.53 7.16 -32.13
N SER A 115 -18.39 8.46 -31.91
CA SER A 115 -17.13 9.07 -31.47
C SER A 115 -17.14 9.27 -29.96
N TYR A 116 -16.06 8.82 -29.32
CA TYR A 116 -15.80 8.96 -27.90
C TYR A 116 -14.49 9.72 -27.66
N LYS A 117 -14.31 10.23 -26.43
CA LYS A 117 -13.09 10.90 -26.02
C LYS A 117 -12.54 10.34 -24.72
N ILE A 118 -11.23 10.16 -24.67
CA ILE A 118 -10.51 10.02 -23.41
C ILE A 118 -9.78 11.33 -23.15
N VAL A 119 -9.96 11.92 -21.98
CA VAL A 119 -9.26 13.15 -21.57
C VAL A 119 -8.36 12.82 -20.38
N LEU A 120 -7.05 13.04 -20.54
CA LEU A 120 -6.08 12.94 -19.46
C LEU A 120 -5.65 14.34 -19.03
N GLU A 121 -5.94 14.69 -17.78
CA GLU A 121 -5.47 15.92 -17.16
C GLU A 121 -4.26 15.60 -16.28
N ILE A 122 -3.11 16.24 -16.55
CA ILE A 122 -1.84 16.02 -15.84
C ILE A 122 -1.59 17.22 -14.91
N MET A 123 -2.20 17.19 -13.73
CA MET A 123 -2.23 18.28 -12.75
C MET A 123 -1.72 17.85 -11.36
N GLY A 124 -0.72 16.98 -11.32
CA GLY A 124 -0.18 16.42 -10.08
C GLY A 124 -1.28 15.69 -9.29
N ARG A 125 -1.50 16.07 -8.03
CA ARG A 125 -2.54 15.46 -7.16
C ARG A 125 -3.95 15.48 -7.76
N HIS A 126 -4.24 16.50 -8.57
CA HIS A 126 -5.55 16.69 -9.22
C HIS A 126 -5.66 16.00 -10.58
N SER A 127 -4.63 15.29 -11.02
CA SER A 127 -4.65 14.56 -12.30
C SER A 127 -5.80 13.56 -12.35
N ASN A 128 -6.43 13.43 -13.51
CA ASN A 128 -7.58 12.56 -13.68
C ASN A 128 -7.66 12.04 -15.13
N ILE A 129 -8.40 10.96 -15.33
CA ILE A 129 -8.71 10.37 -16.64
C ILE A 129 -10.22 10.33 -16.77
N PHE A 130 -10.74 10.99 -17.79
CA PHE A 130 -12.15 11.05 -18.12
C PHE A 130 -12.43 10.23 -19.36
N PHE A 131 -13.56 9.55 -19.36
CA PHE A 131 -14.13 8.90 -20.52
C PHE A 131 -15.45 9.58 -20.85
N LEU A 132 -15.53 10.18 -22.05
CA LEU A 132 -16.62 11.04 -22.48
C LEU A 132 -17.31 10.48 -23.74
N ASP A 133 -18.60 10.78 -23.88
CA ASP A 133 -19.35 10.54 -25.11
C ASP A 133 -19.14 11.65 -26.15
N SER A 134 -19.90 11.57 -27.25
CA SER A 134 -19.88 12.55 -28.33
C SER A 134 -20.35 13.95 -27.91
N GLU A 135 -21.16 14.06 -26.86
CA GLU A 135 -21.74 15.30 -26.34
C GLU A 135 -20.91 15.92 -25.19
N ASN A 136 -19.73 15.36 -24.89
CA ASN A 136 -18.90 15.69 -23.72
C ASN A 136 -19.53 15.37 -22.36
N LYS A 137 -20.48 14.45 -22.30
CA LYS A 137 -20.96 13.93 -21.03
C LYS A 137 -19.97 12.92 -20.49
N ILE A 138 -19.72 12.98 -19.19
CA ILE A 138 -18.83 12.05 -18.50
C ILE A 138 -19.53 10.69 -18.41
N ILE A 139 -19.05 9.71 -19.18
CA ILE A 139 -19.51 8.32 -19.03
C ILE A 139 -18.94 7.75 -17.74
N GLU A 140 -17.63 7.95 -17.52
CA GLU A 140 -16.92 7.46 -16.35
C GLU A 140 -15.58 8.19 -16.18
N LEU A 141 -15.01 8.19 -14.97
CA LEU A 141 -13.72 8.81 -14.66
C LEU A 141 -12.97 8.02 -13.58
N ILE A 142 -11.63 8.13 -13.56
CA ILE A 142 -10.81 7.29 -12.67
C ILE A 142 -10.80 7.78 -11.21
N LYS A 143 -10.94 9.10 -10.98
CA LYS A 143 -11.08 9.68 -9.64
C LYS A 143 -12.42 10.41 -9.53
N HIS A 144 -13.34 9.87 -8.72
CA HIS A 144 -14.58 10.53 -8.33
C HIS A 144 -14.29 11.54 -7.21
N VAL A 145 -14.71 12.78 -7.40
CA VAL A 145 -14.58 13.82 -6.37
C VAL A 145 -15.98 14.33 -6.02
N PRO A 146 -16.45 14.17 -4.77
CA PRO A 146 -17.73 14.67 -4.35
C PRO A 146 -17.86 16.19 -4.51
N ALA A 147 -19.07 16.68 -4.77
CA ALA A 147 -19.33 18.11 -5.01
C ALA A 147 -18.97 19.01 -3.81
N PHE A 148 -18.94 18.47 -2.58
CA PHE A 148 -18.54 19.24 -1.40
C PHE A 148 -17.02 19.50 -1.34
N GLU A 149 -16.22 18.64 -1.98
CA GLU A 149 -14.75 18.72 -2.01
C GLU A 149 -14.26 19.56 -3.20
N ASN A 150 -14.96 19.46 -4.34
CA ASN A 150 -14.69 20.29 -5.51
C ASN A 150 -15.93 21.13 -5.87
N ARG A 151 -15.88 22.42 -5.50
CA ARG A 151 -16.96 23.38 -5.75
C ARG A 151 -16.95 23.98 -7.16
N VAL A 152 -15.87 23.79 -7.92
CA VAL A 152 -15.67 24.44 -9.22
C VAL A 152 -16.34 23.65 -10.33
N ARG A 153 -16.23 22.32 -10.31
CA ARG A 153 -16.79 21.42 -11.33
C ARG A 153 -17.19 20.07 -10.76
N ILE A 154 -18.22 19.48 -11.35
CA ILE A 154 -18.76 18.18 -10.93
C ILE A 154 -17.92 17.06 -11.58
N LEU A 155 -17.32 16.20 -10.76
CA LEU A 155 -16.44 15.10 -11.19
C LEU A 155 -17.10 13.74 -10.91
N LEU A 156 -18.25 13.51 -11.54
CA LEU A 156 -19.06 12.30 -11.40
C LEU A 156 -19.61 11.83 -12.75
N PRO A 157 -19.89 10.52 -12.92
CA PRO A 157 -20.58 10.00 -14.10
C PRO A 157 -21.93 10.68 -14.32
N GLY A 158 -22.26 10.94 -15.59
CA GLY A 158 -23.48 11.60 -16.04
C GLY A 158 -23.42 13.13 -16.06
N ALA A 159 -22.42 13.76 -15.44
CA ALA A 159 -22.25 15.20 -15.49
C ALA A 159 -21.66 15.67 -16.83
N GLN A 160 -21.91 16.92 -17.20
CA GLN A 160 -21.25 17.55 -18.35
C GLN A 160 -19.77 17.78 -18.02
N TYR A 161 -18.86 17.36 -18.90
CA TYR A 161 -17.43 17.62 -18.70
C TYR A 161 -17.14 19.11 -18.80
N GLN A 162 -16.44 19.61 -17.78
CA GLN A 162 -15.93 20.97 -17.73
C GLN A 162 -14.42 20.91 -17.52
N ARG A 163 -13.71 21.68 -18.36
CA ARG A 163 -12.26 21.83 -18.24
C ARG A 163 -11.90 22.47 -16.90
N PRO A 164 -10.65 22.29 -16.43
CA PRO A 164 -10.11 23.08 -15.34
C PRO A 164 -10.24 24.58 -15.64
N PRO A 165 -10.30 25.46 -14.61
CA PRO A 165 -10.37 26.90 -14.81
C PRO A 165 -9.30 27.37 -15.80
N LYS A 166 -9.74 28.08 -16.85
CA LYS A 166 -8.84 28.59 -17.88
C LYS A 166 -7.87 29.58 -17.24
N GLN A 167 -6.59 29.42 -17.54
CA GLN A 167 -5.57 30.39 -17.17
C GLN A 167 -5.54 31.50 -18.23
N ASP A 168 -5.32 32.73 -17.82
CA ASP A 168 -5.16 33.88 -18.72
C ASP A 168 -3.71 34.01 -19.18
N LEU A 169 -3.21 32.95 -19.84
CA LEU A 169 -1.83 32.81 -20.30
C LEU A 169 -1.78 32.59 -21.80
N ILE A 170 -0.66 32.95 -22.41
CA ILE A 170 -0.47 32.87 -23.87
C ILE A 170 0.05 31.48 -24.26
N ASN A 171 -0.52 30.92 -25.33
CA ASN A 171 -0.01 29.70 -25.94
C ASN A 171 1.32 30.00 -26.68
N PRO A 172 2.47 29.46 -26.23
CA PRO A 172 3.78 29.79 -26.80
C PRO A 172 3.96 29.36 -28.26
N PHE A 173 3.13 28.45 -28.76
CA PHE A 173 3.17 28.01 -30.16
C PHE A 173 2.29 28.85 -31.09
N GLU A 174 1.44 29.73 -30.55
CA GLU A 174 0.65 30.69 -31.31
C GLU A 174 1.27 32.09 -31.30
N SER A 175 1.77 32.53 -30.14
CA SER A 175 2.52 33.79 -29.99
C SER A 175 3.71 33.56 -29.08
N SER A 176 4.90 33.98 -29.53
CA SER A 176 6.17 33.84 -28.82
C SER A 176 7.04 35.11 -28.87
N GLU A 177 6.39 36.27 -29.04
CA GLU A 177 7.04 37.57 -29.17
C GLU A 177 7.57 38.11 -27.84
N PHE A 178 6.94 37.73 -26.73
CA PHE A 178 7.33 38.20 -25.40
C PHE A 178 8.59 37.49 -24.91
N THR A 179 9.62 38.26 -24.55
CA THR A 179 10.90 37.76 -24.02
C THR A 179 11.17 38.34 -22.64
N SER A 180 11.84 37.56 -21.79
CA SER A 180 12.32 38.01 -20.48
C SER A 180 13.46 37.11 -20.02
N ASN A 181 14.46 37.71 -19.38
CA ASN A 181 15.56 36.97 -18.75
C ASN A 181 15.19 36.46 -17.34
N ASP A 182 13.99 36.79 -16.84
CA ASP A 182 13.48 36.22 -15.58
C ASP A 182 12.62 34.97 -15.87
N PRO A 183 13.06 33.77 -15.45
CA PRO A 183 12.30 32.54 -15.62
C PRO A 183 10.90 32.57 -15.00
N ARG A 184 10.68 33.34 -13.93
CA ARG A 184 9.35 33.42 -13.31
C ARG A 184 8.38 34.19 -14.19
N ILE A 185 8.83 35.32 -14.75
CA ILE A 185 8.04 36.13 -15.66
C ILE A 185 7.67 35.33 -16.91
N LEU A 186 8.60 34.53 -17.45
CA LEU A 186 8.30 33.63 -18.57
C LEU A 186 7.27 32.55 -18.21
N ALA A 187 7.43 31.90 -17.07
CA ALA A 187 6.52 30.85 -16.61
C ALA A 187 5.10 31.37 -16.30
N ASP A 188 5.01 32.61 -15.81
CA ASP A 188 3.74 33.29 -15.50
C ASP A 188 3.13 33.98 -16.75
N HIS A 189 3.82 33.98 -17.89
CA HIS A 189 3.33 34.53 -19.16
C HIS A 189 2.87 33.43 -20.12
N TYR A 190 3.67 32.38 -20.28
CA TYR A 190 3.41 31.29 -21.22
C TYR A 190 2.70 30.10 -20.55
N GLN A 191 1.58 29.70 -21.15
CA GLN A 191 0.81 28.57 -20.69
C GLN A 191 1.64 27.29 -20.69
N GLY A 192 1.52 26.48 -19.64
CA GLY A 192 2.13 25.14 -19.59
C GLY A 192 3.65 25.11 -19.50
N MET A 193 4.30 26.25 -19.28
CA MET A 193 5.75 26.32 -19.10
C MET A 193 6.13 26.00 -17.64
N SER A 194 6.96 24.99 -17.41
CA SER A 194 7.52 24.75 -16.07
C SER A 194 8.67 25.69 -15.75
N MET A 195 8.98 25.86 -14.46
CA MET A 195 10.16 26.62 -14.01
C MET A 195 11.49 26.10 -14.57
N VAL A 196 11.58 24.80 -14.90
CA VAL A 196 12.81 24.24 -15.48
C VAL A 196 12.94 24.65 -16.94
N SER A 197 11.84 24.55 -17.70
CA SER A 197 11.76 25.03 -19.07
C SER A 197 11.94 26.54 -19.18
N ALA A 198 11.36 27.32 -18.25
CA ALA A 198 11.53 28.76 -18.22
C ALA A 198 12.97 29.20 -17.93
N ARG A 199 13.71 28.45 -17.09
CA ARG A 199 15.14 28.72 -16.85
C ARG A 199 15.98 28.50 -18.09
N GLU A 200 15.70 27.44 -18.84
CA GLU A 200 16.38 27.20 -20.11
C GLU A 200 16.00 28.24 -21.16
N ALA A 201 14.73 28.64 -21.19
CA ALA A 201 14.20 29.61 -22.13
C ALA A 201 14.74 31.04 -21.88
N ALA A 202 14.96 31.42 -20.63
CA ALA A 202 15.49 32.73 -20.26
C ALA A 202 16.88 33.03 -20.86
N ASP A 203 17.67 31.99 -21.14
CA ASP A 203 18.99 32.10 -21.77
C ASP A 203 18.95 31.92 -23.31
N ALA A 204 17.75 31.80 -23.89
CA ALA A 204 17.60 31.61 -25.34
C ALA A 204 17.69 32.95 -26.07
N GLU A 205 18.51 33.00 -27.13
CA GLU A 205 18.66 34.19 -27.97
C GLU A 205 17.35 34.56 -28.68
N TYR A 206 16.63 33.55 -29.19
CA TYR A 206 15.31 33.68 -29.79
C TYR A 206 14.36 32.63 -29.22
N LEU A 207 13.36 33.06 -28.45
CA LEU A 207 12.36 32.15 -27.86
C LEU A 207 11.55 31.39 -28.90
N THR A 208 11.24 32.03 -30.02
CA THR A 208 10.55 31.42 -31.17
C THR A 208 11.27 30.15 -31.65
N ASP A 209 12.59 30.22 -31.83
CA ASP A 209 13.41 29.08 -32.27
C ASP A 209 13.59 28.05 -31.15
N TRP A 210 13.61 28.50 -29.90
CA TRP A 210 13.62 27.59 -28.75
C TRP A 210 12.34 26.76 -28.67
N PHE A 211 11.16 27.37 -28.84
CA PHE A 211 9.87 26.65 -28.87
C PHE A 211 9.79 25.67 -30.04
N LYS A 212 10.29 26.04 -31.24
CA LYS A 212 10.31 25.13 -32.40
C LYS A 212 11.08 23.84 -32.17
N LYS A 213 12.05 23.81 -31.24
CA LYS A 213 12.77 22.55 -30.89
C LYS A 213 11.85 21.47 -30.34
N PHE A 214 10.71 21.84 -29.75
CA PHE A 214 9.72 20.86 -29.28
C PHE A 214 9.00 20.13 -30.42
N ASP A 215 9.10 20.61 -31.66
CA ASP A 215 8.56 19.91 -32.83
C ASP A 215 9.44 18.74 -33.29
N GLN A 216 10.73 18.79 -32.95
CA GLN A 216 11.73 17.77 -33.25
C GLN A 216 12.55 17.43 -31.99
N PRO A 217 11.93 16.73 -31.02
CA PRO A 217 12.58 16.46 -29.74
C PRO A 217 13.80 15.54 -29.89
N GLN A 218 14.81 15.77 -29.07
CA GLN A 218 15.94 14.88 -28.84
C GLN A 218 15.89 14.38 -27.39
N ALA A 219 15.05 13.38 -27.12
CA ALA A 219 14.74 12.92 -25.77
C ALA A 219 16.01 12.70 -24.92
N THR A 220 16.12 13.43 -23.81
CA THR A 220 17.35 13.48 -23.00
C THR A 220 17.03 13.23 -21.52
N LEU A 221 17.78 12.32 -20.90
CA LEU A 221 17.81 12.12 -19.45
C LEU A 221 19.14 12.66 -18.91
N THR A 222 19.06 13.60 -17.97
CA THR A 222 20.24 14.16 -17.29
C THR A 222 20.30 13.65 -15.86
N LYS A 223 21.38 12.94 -15.52
CA LYS A 223 21.68 12.48 -14.18
C LYS A 223 22.48 13.55 -13.44
N ILE A 224 21.84 14.22 -12.48
CA ILE A 224 22.45 15.30 -11.68
C ILE A 224 23.29 14.72 -10.55
N ASN A 225 22.77 13.69 -9.87
CA ASN A 225 23.51 12.90 -8.86
C ASN A 225 22.89 11.49 -8.73
N GLU A 226 23.37 10.67 -7.79
CA GLU A 226 22.88 9.29 -7.60
C GLU A 226 21.37 9.18 -7.32
N LYS A 227 20.76 10.22 -6.75
CA LYS A 227 19.33 10.20 -6.33
C LYS A 227 18.44 11.10 -7.18
N LYS A 228 19.01 11.96 -8.03
CA LYS A 228 18.29 12.99 -8.76
C LYS A 228 18.63 12.94 -10.24
N SER A 229 17.59 12.76 -11.03
CA SER A 229 17.63 12.86 -12.49
C SER A 229 16.50 13.76 -12.98
N GLU A 230 16.69 14.35 -14.15
CA GLU A 230 15.70 15.18 -14.84
C GLU A 230 15.59 14.76 -16.29
N PHE A 231 14.36 14.69 -16.80
CA PHE A 231 14.07 14.31 -18.19
C PHE A 231 13.61 15.55 -18.96
N THR A 232 14.13 15.76 -20.17
CA THR A 232 13.82 16.91 -21.02
C THR A 232 13.53 16.47 -22.45
N ALA A 233 12.78 17.28 -23.21
CA ALA A 233 12.46 17.00 -24.60
C ALA A 233 13.69 17.09 -25.52
N PHE A 234 14.68 17.90 -25.15
CA PHE A 234 15.97 18.10 -25.81
C PHE A 234 17.02 18.50 -24.76
N PRO A 235 18.33 18.42 -25.04
CA PRO A 235 19.34 18.68 -24.02
C PRO A 235 19.33 20.15 -23.55
N TYR A 236 19.03 20.37 -22.27
CA TYR A 236 19.06 21.69 -21.64
C TYR A 236 20.48 22.04 -21.17
N LYS A 237 20.92 23.28 -21.36
CA LYS A 237 22.19 23.82 -20.87
C LYS A 237 22.14 24.11 -19.37
N SER A 238 20.99 24.56 -18.88
CA SER A 238 20.73 24.86 -17.47
C SER A 238 20.77 23.64 -16.54
N VAL A 239 20.62 22.43 -17.09
CA VAL A 239 20.67 21.17 -16.34
C VAL A 239 22.04 20.52 -16.49
N ILE A 240 22.85 20.63 -15.43
CA ILE A 240 24.21 20.11 -15.38
C ILE A 240 24.20 18.66 -14.86
N GLY A 241 24.81 17.75 -15.62
CA GLY A 241 24.91 16.34 -15.26
C GLY A 241 25.27 15.46 -16.46
N GLU A 242 25.36 14.15 -16.23
CA GLU A 242 25.61 13.17 -17.28
C GLU A 242 24.34 13.00 -18.14
N LYS A 243 24.47 13.19 -19.46
CA LYS A 243 23.35 13.18 -20.41
C LYS A 243 23.30 11.85 -21.17
N THR A 244 22.12 11.25 -21.20
CA THR A 244 21.82 10.06 -22.00
C THR A 244 20.66 10.36 -22.94
N PHE A 245 20.76 9.89 -24.18
CA PHE A 245 19.82 10.22 -25.25
C PHE A 245 18.97 9.01 -25.61
N PHE A 246 17.71 9.24 -25.96
CA PHE A 246 16.74 8.22 -26.31
C PHE A 246 16.13 8.48 -27.68
N PRO A 247 15.78 7.43 -28.46
CA PRO A 247 15.12 7.61 -29.76
C PRO A 247 13.71 8.21 -29.67
N LEU A 248 13.00 7.94 -28.56
CA LEU A 248 11.63 8.39 -28.30
C LEU A 248 11.53 8.97 -26.90
N LEU A 249 10.62 9.93 -26.71
CA LEU A 249 10.26 10.45 -25.39
C LEU A 249 9.68 9.35 -24.50
N SER A 250 8.92 8.43 -25.11
CA SER A 250 8.41 7.24 -24.43
C SER A 250 9.52 6.37 -23.82
N ASP A 251 10.62 6.16 -24.55
CA ASP A 251 11.76 5.36 -24.07
C ASP A 251 12.51 6.06 -22.92
N LEU A 252 12.65 7.38 -23.02
CA LEU A 252 13.16 8.22 -21.95
C LEU A 252 12.33 8.09 -20.67
N LEU A 253 11.00 8.12 -20.77
CA LEU A 253 10.13 8.03 -19.61
C LEU A 253 10.10 6.62 -19.00
N ASP A 254 10.20 5.56 -19.81
CA ASP A 254 10.40 4.19 -19.30
C ASP A 254 11.69 4.12 -18.46
N ALA A 255 12.80 4.68 -18.94
CA ALA A 255 14.07 4.72 -18.19
C ALA A 255 13.97 5.56 -16.90
N TYR A 256 13.38 6.74 -16.97
CA TYR A 256 13.22 7.64 -15.82
C TYR A 256 12.36 7.03 -14.70
N TYR A 257 11.23 6.42 -15.06
CA TYR A 257 10.27 5.90 -14.08
C TYR A 257 10.55 4.46 -13.63
N ALA A 258 11.51 3.74 -14.23
CA ALA A 258 11.79 2.33 -13.90
C ALA A 258 12.04 2.09 -12.40
N GLN A 259 12.79 2.98 -11.71
CA GLN A 259 13.04 2.87 -10.27
C GLN A 259 12.02 3.63 -9.42
N SER A 260 11.69 4.88 -9.80
CA SER A 260 10.83 5.77 -9.01
C SER A 260 9.36 5.32 -8.98
N ALA A 261 8.81 4.84 -10.11
CA ALA A 261 7.42 4.42 -10.17
C ALA A 261 7.18 3.12 -9.39
N ASN A 262 8.12 2.18 -9.39
CA ASN A 262 7.99 0.96 -8.59
C ASN A 262 7.99 1.27 -7.09
N GLN A 263 8.88 2.14 -6.60
CA GLN A 263 8.89 2.55 -5.20
C GLN A 263 7.62 3.32 -4.80
N SER A 264 7.14 4.22 -5.65
CA SER A 264 5.93 5.01 -5.38
C SER A 264 4.65 4.17 -5.41
N ARG A 265 4.53 3.23 -6.38
CA ARG A 265 3.39 2.30 -6.48
C ARG A 265 3.32 1.34 -5.30
N VAL A 266 4.48 0.82 -4.87
CA VAL A 266 4.60 0.02 -3.65
C VAL A 266 4.15 0.84 -2.46
N HIS A 267 4.60 2.08 -2.34
CA HIS A 267 4.20 2.94 -1.23
C HIS A 267 2.68 3.22 -1.22
N GLU A 268 2.03 3.49 -2.35
CA GLU A 268 0.59 3.78 -2.41
C GLU A 268 -0.27 2.56 -2.05
N LEU A 269 0.04 1.39 -2.62
CA LEU A 269 -0.62 0.12 -2.28
C LEU A 269 -0.36 -0.29 -0.83
N SER A 270 0.89 -0.14 -0.36
CA SER A 270 1.25 -0.36 1.05
C SER A 270 0.51 0.61 1.96
N SER A 271 0.32 1.87 1.59
CA SER A 271 -0.27 2.90 2.48
C SER A 271 -1.72 2.58 2.86
N GLN A 272 -2.52 2.02 1.94
CA GLN A 272 -3.90 1.62 2.25
C GLN A 272 -3.95 0.44 3.23
N ILE A 273 -3.09 -0.57 3.00
CA ILE A 273 -3.00 -1.75 3.87
C ILE A 273 -2.40 -1.35 5.23
N ASP A 274 -1.36 -0.52 5.22
CA ASP A 274 -0.69 0.04 6.39
C ASP A 274 -1.67 0.83 7.27
N GLN A 275 -2.56 1.64 6.67
CA GLN A 275 -3.57 2.37 7.44
C GLN A 275 -4.54 1.43 8.16
N ILE A 276 -4.96 0.34 7.49
CA ILE A 276 -5.85 -0.67 8.10
C ILE A 276 -5.14 -1.40 9.23
N VAL A 277 -3.91 -1.85 8.99
CA VAL A 277 -3.09 -2.54 9.99
C VAL A 277 -2.84 -1.63 11.21
N LYS A 278 -2.51 -0.35 10.99
CA LYS A 278 -2.35 0.64 12.08
C LYS A 278 -3.62 0.85 12.88
N ASN A 279 -4.77 0.92 12.22
CA ASN A 279 -6.06 1.07 12.90
C ASN A 279 -6.37 -0.16 13.77
N GLU A 280 -6.16 -1.37 13.26
CA GLU A 280 -6.38 -2.62 14.02
C GLU A 280 -5.37 -2.81 15.15
N LEU A 281 -4.09 -2.47 14.95
CA LEU A 281 -3.08 -2.43 16.01
C LEU A 281 -3.50 -1.48 17.14
N HIS A 282 -3.90 -0.26 16.80
CA HIS A 282 -4.35 0.72 17.77
C HIS A 282 -5.60 0.24 18.54
N ARG A 283 -6.56 -0.39 17.84
CA ARG A 283 -7.78 -0.94 18.44
C ARG A 283 -7.47 -2.07 19.43
N ASN A 284 -6.57 -2.99 19.06
CA ASN A 284 -6.16 -4.10 19.92
C ASN A 284 -5.31 -3.65 21.11
N ARG A 285 -4.41 -2.66 20.94
CA ARG A 285 -3.65 -2.06 22.05
C ARG A 285 -4.58 -1.42 23.08
N ARG A 286 -5.58 -0.65 22.65
CA ARG A 286 -6.61 -0.08 23.55
C ARG A 286 -7.44 -1.16 24.23
N LYS A 287 -7.83 -2.21 23.51
CA LYS A 287 -8.58 -3.35 24.08
C LYS A 287 -7.78 -4.03 25.19
N LEU A 288 -6.49 -4.32 24.96
CA LEU A 288 -5.60 -4.90 25.98
C LEU A 288 -5.43 -3.99 27.20
N GLN A 289 -5.25 -2.68 26.99
CA GLN A 289 -5.16 -1.71 28.08
C GLN A 289 -6.42 -1.74 28.95
N ASN A 290 -7.61 -1.73 28.35
CA ASN A 290 -8.88 -1.78 29.08
C ASN A 290 -9.06 -3.12 29.83
N LEU A 291 -8.77 -4.25 29.18
CA LEU A 291 -8.85 -5.57 29.82
C LEU A 291 -7.89 -5.70 31.00
N ASN A 292 -6.65 -5.20 30.85
CA ASN A 292 -5.67 -5.19 31.94
C ASN A 292 -6.12 -4.28 33.10
N ASN A 293 -6.70 -3.11 32.81
CA ASN A 293 -7.27 -2.24 33.83
C ASN A 293 -8.41 -2.93 34.59
N ASP A 294 -9.28 -3.65 33.87
CA ASP A 294 -10.36 -4.41 34.51
C ASP A 294 -9.84 -5.60 35.32
N LEU A 295 -8.78 -6.29 34.86
CA LEU A 295 -8.09 -7.31 35.63
C LEU A 295 -7.47 -6.74 36.92
N ILE A 296 -6.88 -5.55 36.87
CA ILE A 296 -6.36 -4.88 38.08
C ILE A 296 -7.49 -4.59 39.07
N LYS A 297 -8.67 -4.15 38.60
CA LYS A 297 -9.85 -3.95 39.47
C LYS A 297 -10.32 -5.24 40.13
N THR A 298 -10.11 -6.41 39.49
CA THR A 298 -10.44 -7.71 40.12
C THR A 298 -9.50 -8.10 41.26
N LYS A 299 -8.28 -7.55 41.33
CA LYS A 299 -7.36 -7.83 42.46
C LYS A 299 -7.91 -7.35 43.81
N GLY A 300 -8.80 -6.35 43.81
CA GLY A 300 -9.53 -5.89 44.99
C GLY A 300 -10.78 -6.70 45.33
N ALA A 301 -11.02 -7.83 44.66
CA ALA A 301 -12.23 -8.63 44.87
C ALA A 301 -12.34 -9.19 46.30
N ASP A 302 -11.22 -9.55 46.91
CA ASP A 302 -11.18 -10.10 48.27
C ASP A 302 -11.67 -9.10 49.32
N ASN A 303 -11.53 -7.79 49.09
CA ASN A 303 -12.11 -6.78 49.96
C ASN A 303 -13.64 -6.88 50.02
N TYR A 304 -14.30 -7.28 48.92
CA TYR A 304 -15.75 -7.49 48.93
C TYR A 304 -16.14 -8.77 49.67
N ARG A 305 -15.29 -9.82 49.65
CA ARG A 305 -15.49 -11.02 50.48
C ARG A 305 -15.40 -10.66 51.96
N ILE A 306 -14.34 -9.97 52.37
CA ILE A 306 -14.12 -9.53 53.76
C ILE A 306 -15.29 -8.65 54.23
N LYS A 307 -15.75 -7.70 53.41
CA LYS A 307 -16.94 -6.88 53.74
C LYS A 307 -18.21 -7.72 53.93
N GLY A 308 -18.44 -8.72 53.08
CA GLY A 308 -19.59 -9.63 53.22
C GLY A 308 -19.52 -10.46 54.51
N GLU A 309 -18.35 -10.98 54.85
CA GLU A 309 -18.14 -11.76 56.08
C GLU A 309 -18.30 -10.90 57.34
N LEU A 310 -17.72 -9.69 57.36
CA LEU A 310 -17.86 -8.76 58.48
C LEU A 310 -19.33 -8.36 58.74
N LEU A 311 -20.11 -8.11 57.68
CA LEU A 311 -21.54 -7.82 57.80
C LEU A 311 -22.35 -9.02 58.30
N THR A 312 -21.92 -10.23 57.98
CA THR A 312 -22.57 -11.46 58.45
C THR A 312 -22.24 -11.71 59.92
N THR A 313 -20.97 -11.54 60.32
CA THR A 313 -20.51 -11.74 61.70
C THR A 313 -21.05 -10.67 62.66
N PHE A 314 -21.12 -9.40 62.24
CA PHE A 314 -21.60 -8.30 63.05
C PHE A 314 -23.05 -7.89 62.73
N GLN A 315 -23.88 -8.83 62.26
CA GLN A 315 -25.26 -8.58 61.83
C GLN A 315 -26.08 -7.76 62.85
N ASN A 316 -25.91 -8.05 64.14
CA ASN A 316 -26.64 -7.41 65.23
C ASN A 316 -26.27 -5.92 65.44
N LYS A 317 -25.11 -5.48 64.92
CA LYS A 317 -24.66 -4.09 65.00
C LYS A 317 -25.12 -3.23 63.82
N VAL A 318 -25.71 -3.86 62.79
CA VAL A 318 -26.14 -3.17 61.57
C VAL A 318 -27.59 -2.71 61.72
N ILE A 319 -27.79 -1.40 61.90
CA ILE A 319 -29.11 -0.78 61.97
C ILE A 319 -29.64 -0.50 60.56
N ARG A 320 -30.88 -0.90 60.28
CA ARG A 320 -31.54 -0.65 59.00
C ARG A 320 -31.78 0.86 58.82
N GLY A 321 -31.42 1.39 57.66
CA GLY A 321 -31.52 2.83 57.34
C GLY A 321 -30.18 3.57 57.30
N ASN A 322 -29.09 2.95 57.79
CA ASN A 322 -27.74 3.54 57.72
C ASN A 322 -27.11 3.37 56.32
N ASN A 323 -26.33 4.37 55.91
CA ASN A 323 -25.62 4.39 54.62
C ASN A 323 -24.20 3.80 54.70
N SER A 324 -23.60 3.72 55.88
CA SER A 324 -22.34 3.05 56.11
C SER A 324 -22.21 2.54 57.55
N ILE A 325 -21.28 1.61 57.77
CA ILE A 325 -20.88 1.11 59.09
C ILE A 325 -19.37 0.87 59.13
N SER A 326 -18.73 1.24 60.24
CA SER A 326 -17.32 0.94 60.48
C SER A 326 -17.22 -0.32 61.35
N LEU A 327 -16.55 -1.36 60.84
CA LEU A 327 -16.38 -2.64 61.52
C LEU A 327 -14.89 -3.00 61.60
N ASN A 328 -14.45 -3.49 62.75
CA ASN A 328 -13.08 -3.99 62.90
C ASN A 328 -12.91 -5.28 62.12
N ASN A 329 -11.96 -5.29 61.20
CA ASN A 329 -11.57 -6.47 60.47
C ASN A 329 -10.81 -7.43 61.41
N TYR A 330 -11.31 -8.65 61.55
CA TYR A 330 -10.71 -9.67 62.42
C TYR A 330 -9.43 -10.28 61.83
N TYR A 331 -9.08 -9.99 60.58
CA TYR A 331 -7.82 -10.45 59.96
C TYR A 331 -6.62 -9.53 60.23
N ASP A 332 -6.82 -8.21 60.32
CA ASP A 332 -5.74 -7.22 60.44
C ASP A 332 -5.93 -6.23 61.60
N GLY A 333 -7.05 -6.32 62.34
CA GLY A 333 -7.39 -5.45 63.47
C GLY A 333 -7.77 -4.03 63.08
N LYS A 334 -7.80 -3.67 61.79
CA LYS A 334 -8.11 -2.31 61.33
C LYS A 334 -9.61 -2.13 61.11
N ALA A 335 -10.11 -0.94 61.43
CA ALA A 335 -11.49 -0.58 61.13
C ALA A 335 -11.67 -0.38 59.61
N ILE A 336 -12.62 -1.10 59.02
CA ILE A 336 -13.00 -0.98 57.61
C ILE A 336 -14.38 -0.34 57.53
N GLU A 337 -14.51 0.72 56.74
CA GLU A 337 -15.79 1.31 56.42
C GLU A 337 -16.50 0.53 55.30
N ILE A 338 -17.74 0.11 55.57
CA ILE A 338 -18.60 -0.67 54.69
C ILE A 338 -19.82 0.16 54.32
N THR A 339 -19.98 0.46 53.03
CA THR A 339 -21.16 1.14 52.51
C THR A 339 -22.36 0.20 52.51
N LEU A 340 -23.51 0.68 52.98
CA LEU A 340 -24.75 -0.08 53.07
C LEU A 340 -25.81 0.52 52.18
N ASP A 341 -26.69 -0.33 51.66
CA ASP A 341 -27.95 0.10 51.06
C ASP A 341 -29.01 0.17 52.16
N PRO A 342 -29.52 1.36 52.49
CA PRO A 342 -30.38 1.58 53.66
C PRO A 342 -31.75 0.89 53.52
N LYS A 343 -32.15 0.53 52.29
CA LYS A 343 -33.46 -0.07 52.00
C LYS A 343 -33.51 -1.57 52.33
N ILE A 344 -32.35 -2.23 52.39
CA ILE A 344 -32.26 -3.70 52.51
C ILE A 344 -31.63 -4.12 53.85
N SER A 345 -31.81 -5.39 54.22
CA SER A 345 -31.29 -5.95 55.48
C SER A 345 -29.76 -6.12 55.45
N ALA A 346 -29.15 -6.30 56.63
CA ALA A 346 -27.72 -6.61 56.77
C ALA A 346 -27.31 -7.84 55.94
N ASN A 347 -28.12 -8.91 55.99
CA ASN A 347 -27.89 -10.13 55.21
C ASN A 347 -28.03 -9.90 53.71
N ALA A 348 -28.98 -9.08 53.27
CA ALA A 348 -29.11 -8.72 51.86
C ALA A 348 -27.93 -7.85 51.36
N ASN A 349 -27.41 -6.94 52.20
CA ASN A 349 -26.19 -6.18 51.93
C ASN A 349 -24.96 -7.11 51.85
N ALA A 350 -24.81 -8.06 52.79
CA ALA A 350 -23.75 -9.06 52.75
C ALA A 350 -23.83 -9.93 51.47
N GLN A 351 -25.03 -10.38 51.10
CA GLN A 351 -25.26 -11.14 49.87
C GLN A 351 -24.93 -10.33 48.61
N LYS A 352 -25.20 -9.02 48.58
CA LYS A 352 -24.80 -8.12 47.48
C LYS A 352 -23.29 -8.07 47.32
N TYR A 353 -22.54 -8.03 48.43
CA TYR A 353 -21.08 -8.10 48.43
C TYR A 353 -20.55 -9.47 47.98
N PHE A 354 -21.13 -10.58 48.45
CA PHE A 354 -20.77 -11.92 47.98
C PHE A 354 -21.09 -12.14 46.50
N THR A 355 -22.22 -11.64 46.02
CA THR A 355 -22.60 -11.71 44.59
C THR A 355 -21.61 -10.92 43.72
N LYS A 356 -21.18 -9.74 44.19
CA LYS A 356 -20.16 -8.93 43.51
C LYS A 356 -18.80 -9.64 43.50
N TYR A 357 -18.40 -10.26 44.61
CA TYR A 357 -17.20 -11.09 44.67
C TYR A 357 -17.24 -12.26 43.67
N GLN A 358 -18.32 -13.04 43.66
CA GLN A 358 -18.47 -14.18 42.74
C GLN A 358 -18.46 -13.74 41.27
N LYS A 359 -19.10 -12.61 40.94
CA LYS A 359 -19.09 -12.03 39.59
C LYS A 359 -17.67 -11.63 39.17
N LEU A 360 -16.92 -10.97 40.05
CA LEU A 360 -15.52 -10.59 39.79
C LEU A 360 -14.64 -11.83 39.62
N LYS A 361 -14.76 -12.83 40.49
CA LYS A 361 -14.02 -14.10 40.38
C LYS A 361 -14.29 -14.82 39.07
N LYS A 362 -15.56 -14.90 38.65
CA LYS A 362 -15.93 -15.50 37.36
C LYS A 362 -15.40 -14.70 36.18
N SER A 363 -15.33 -13.37 36.31
CA SER A 363 -14.81 -12.49 35.24
C SER A 363 -13.31 -12.66 34.99
N VAL A 364 -12.50 -13.02 35.99
CA VAL A 364 -11.05 -13.22 35.84
C VAL A 364 -10.74 -14.21 34.71
N LYS A 365 -11.34 -15.40 34.74
CA LYS A 365 -11.11 -16.44 33.71
C LYS A 365 -11.45 -15.94 32.30
N TYR A 366 -12.55 -15.20 32.17
CA TYR A 366 -12.96 -14.62 30.89
C TYR A 366 -12.00 -13.50 30.44
N LEU A 367 -11.58 -12.64 31.36
CA LEU A 367 -10.63 -11.55 31.08
C LEU A 367 -9.29 -12.12 30.64
N ASP A 368 -8.74 -13.13 31.32
CA ASP A 368 -7.50 -13.79 30.94
C ASP A 368 -7.59 -14.42 29.55
N GLU A 369 -8.72 -15.06 29.23
CA GLU A 369 -8.95 -15.61 27.90
C GLU A 369 -9.02 -14.50 26.83
N GLN A 370 -9.72 -13.40 27.10
CA GLN A 370 -9.81 -12.26 26.19
C GLN A 370 -8.48 -11.54 26.01
N ILE A 371 -7.68 -11.40 27.07
CA ILE A 371 -6.31 -10.86 27.01
C ILE A 371 -5.47 -11.75 26.12
N ARG A 372 -5.50 -13.07 26.34
CA ARG A 372 -4.74 -14.02 25.50
C ARG A 372 -5.12 -13.93 24.02
N LEU A 373 -6.42 -13.81 23.71
CA LEU A 373 -6.89 -13.66 22.33
C LEU A 373 -6.45 -12.32 21.72
N ALA A 374 -6.62 -11.21 22.45
CA ALA A 374 -6.23 -9.89 21.99
C ALA A 374 -4.70 -9.76 21.82
N SER A 375 -3.89 -10.37 22.68
CA SER A 375 -2.44 -10.44 22.52
C SER A 375 -2.04 -11.22 21.27
N LYS A 376 -2.69 -12.36 20.99
CA LYS A 376 -2.46 -13.12 19.75
C LYS A 376 -2.82 -12.33 18.50
N GLU A 377 -3.89 -11.54 18.55
CA GLU A 377 -4.25 -10.65 17.44
C GLU A 377 -3.24 -9.52 17.28
N LEU A 378 -2.75 -8.95 18.37
CA LEU A 378 -1.71 -7.94 18.35
C LEU A 378 -0.43 -8.49 17.69
N ASP A 379 0.06 -9.64 18.14
CA ASP A 379 1.25 -10.30 17.59
C ASP A 379 1.11 -10.55 16.09
N TYR A 380 -0.09 -10.99 15.66
CA TYR A 380 -0.40 -11.19 14.25
C TYR A 380 -0.28 -9.92 13.43
N PHE A 381 -0.88 -8.81 13.88
CA PHE A 381 -0.81 -7.55 13.16
C PHE A 381 0.58 -6.90 13.22
N GLU A 382 1.34 -7.08 14.30
CA GLU A 382 2.74 -6.62 14.37
C GLU A 382 3.62 -7.38 13.38
N ASN A 383 3.36 -8.67 13.15
CA ASN A 383 4.03 -9.43 12.11
C ASN A 383 3.68 -8.90 10.71
N ILE A 384 2.40 -8.62 10.43
CA ILE A 384 1.99 -8.02 9.15
C ILE A 384 2.63 -6.64 8.95
N GLU A 385 2.68 -5.80 9.98
CA GLU A 385 3.35 -4.49 9.90
C GLU A 385 4.83 -4.63 9.51
N GLU A 386 5.53 -5.63 10.06
CA GLU A 386 6.93 -5.88 9.72
C GLU A 386 7.11 -6.45 8.30
N GLN A 387 6.20 -7.30 7.86
CA GLN A 387 6.17 -7.81 6.50
C GLN A 387 5.96 -6.67 5.50
N LEU A 388 5.04 -5.74 5.76
CA LEU A 388 4.78 -4.57 4.91
C LEU A 388 6.01 -3.67 4.73
N LYS A 389 6.83 -3.51 5.77
CA LYS A 389 8.07 -2.70 5.69
C LYS A 389 9.12 -3.31 4.76
N ASN A 390 9.14 -4.65 4.65
CA ASN A 390 10.15 -5.39 3.88
C ASN A 390 9.59 -6.03 2.59
N ALA A 391 8.31 -5.79 2.26
CA ALA A 391 7.59 -6.43 1.17
C ALA A 391 7.97 -5.86 -0.21
N SER A 392 8.00 -6.74 -1.21
CA SER A 392 8.02 -6.37 -2.63
C SER A 392 6.59 -6.14 -3.15
N PRO A 393 6.38 -5.52 -4.33
CA PRO A 393 5.04 -5.33 -4.88
C PRO A 393 4.23 -6.63 -5.00
N LYS A 394 4.88 -7.78 -5.24
CA LYS A 394 4.23 -9.10 -5.35
C LYS A 394 3.77 -9.67 -4.02
N ASP A 395 4.42 -9.27 -2.92
CA ASP A 395 4.07 -9.72 -1.57
C ASP A 395 2.85 -8.97 -1.03
N LEU A 396 2.66 -7.71 -1.44
CA LEU A 396 1.53 -6.89 -1.01
C LEU A 396 0.18 -7.48 -1.42
N ASP A 397 0.08 -8.01 -2.65
CA ASP A 397 -1.15 -8.66 -3.11
C ASP A 397 -1.48 -9.90 -2.28
N GLN A 398 -0.47 -10.62 -1.79
CA GLN A 398 -0.66 -11.80 -0.94
C GLN A 398 -1.09 -11.42 0.46
N ILE A 399 -0.48 -10.39 1.06
CA ILE A 399 -0.90 -9.84 2.35
C ILE A 399 -2.36 -9.34 2.26
N LYS A 400 -2.74 -8.71 1.15
CA LYS A 400 -4.12 -8.29 0.93
C LYS A 400 -5.10 -9.47 0.87
N ILE A 401 -4.75 -10.53 0.15
CA ILE A 401 -5.56 -11.76 0.09
C ILE A 401 -5.67 -12.41 1.48
N GLU A 402 -4.60 -12.38 2.27
CA GLU A 402 -4.59 -12.88 3.65
C GLU A 402 -5.59 -12.13 4.51
N LEU A 403 -5.50 -10.80 4.52
CA LEU A 403 -6.40 -9.93 5.28
C LEU A 403 -7.87 -10.05 4.83
N LEU A 404 -8.13 -10.30 3.53
CA LEU A 404 -9.48 -10.60 3.02
C LEU A 404 -9.99 -11.95 3.53
N LYS A 405 -9.14 -12.98 3.50
CA LYS A 405 -9.51 -14.34 3.93
C LYS A 405 -9.80 -14.42 5.42
N GLU A 406 -9.04 -13.70 6.23
CA GLU A 406 -9.26 -13.58 7.69
C GLU A 406 -10.40 -12.62 8.04
N GLY A 407 -10.99 -11.93 7.05
CA GLY A 407 -12.17 -11.07 7.22
C GLY A 407 -11.87 -9.66 7.74
N TYR A 408 -10.60 -9.26 7.85
CA TYR A 408 -10.19 -7.91 8.24
C TYR A 408 -10.39 -6.89 7.12
N LEU A 409 -10.34 -7.34 5.86
CA LEU A 409 -10.78 -6.58 4.71
C LEU A 409 -12.16 -7.07 4.28
N LYS A 410 -13.12 -6.13 4.16
CA LYS A 410 -14.35 -6.40 3.43
C LYS A 410 -14.11 -6.14 1.95
N ASP A 411 -14.39 -7.13 1.12
CA ASP A 411 -14.41 -6.92 -0.31
C ASP A 411 -15.52 -5.89 -0.60
N LYS A 412 -15.17 -4.74 -1.20
CA LYS A 412 -16.12 -3.63 -1.37
C LYS A 412 -17.25 -3.98 -2.35
N LYS A 413 -17.27 -5.18 -2.96
CA LYS A 413 -18.38 -5.69 -3.76
C LYS A 413 -18.58 -7.20 -3.63
N SER A 414 -19.78 -7.57 -3.15
CA SER A 414 -20.62 -8.71 -3.53
C SER A 414 -20.82 -9.88 -2.55
N ASP A 415 -22.10 -10.10 -2.24
CA ASP A 415 -22.77 -11.35 -1.86
C ASP A 415 -22.68 -12.46 -2.94
N LYS A 416 -21.59 -12.53 -3.71
CA LYS A 416 -21.35 -13.62 -4.65
C LYS A 416 -20.09 -14.36 -4.25
N LYS A 417 -20.29 -15.63 -3.85
CA LYS A 417 -19.23 -16.58 -3.50
C LYS A 417 -18.06 -16.44 -4.49
N PRO A 418 -16.83 -16.14 -4.02
CA PRO A 418 -15.68 -16.05 -4.90
C PRO A 418 -15.41 -17.43 -5.48
N ALA A 419 -15.37 -17.52 -6.81
CA ALA A 419 -14.91 -18.71 -7.50
C ALA A 419 -13.48 -19.02 -7.03
N LYS A 420 -13.28 -20.20 -6.42
CA LYS A 420 -11.99 -20.72 -5.96
C LYS A 420 -11.04 -20.91 -7.15
N LYS A 421 -10.40 -19.85 -7.64
CA LYS A 421 -9.15 -19.99 -8.42
C LYS A 421 -8.00 -19.69 -7.48
N ARG A 422 -7.30 -20.76 -7.06
CA ARG A 422 -6.05 -20.71 -6.30
C ARG A 422 -5.06 -19.83 -7.08
N SER A 423 -4.80 -18.61 -6.61
CA SER A 423 -3.63 -17.86 -7.07
C SER A 423 -2.40 -18.75 -6.81
N LYS A 424 -1.53 -18.89 -7.82
CA LYS A 424 -0.24 -19.55 -7.61
C LYS A 424 0.51 -18.70 -6.58
N VAL A 425 0.70 -19.23 -5.37
CA VAL A 425 1.50 -18.59 -4.32
C VAL A 425 2.87 -18.26 -4.94
N ALA A 426 3.30 -16.99 -4.89
CA ALA A 426 4.63 -16.63 -5.38
C ALA A 426 5.67 -17.42 -4.59
N LYS A 427 6.74 -17.83 -5.28
CA LYS A 427 7.78 -18.62 -4.64
C LYS A 427 8.53 -17.74 -3.63
N PRO A 428 8.98 -18.32 -2.50
CA PRO A 428 9.91 -17.68 -1.57
C PRO A 428 11.16 -17.15 -2.27
N ASP A 429 11.79 -16.13 -1.68
CA ASP A 429 13.07 -15.62 -2.15
C ASP A 429 14.15 -16.68 -1.98
N ARG A 430 15.04 -16.80 -2.97
CA ARG A 430 16.12 -17.77 -3.01
C ARG A 430 17.46 -17.08 -2.83
N PHE A 431 18.27 -17.68 -1.98
CA PHE A 431 19.64 -17.28 -1.69
C PHE A 431 20.53 -18.51 -1.84
N ILE A 432 21.76 -18.30 -2.27
CA ILE A 432 22.78 -19.34 -2.36
C ILE A 432 23.85 -18.99 -1.34
N ALA A 433 24.03 -19.86 -0.35
CA ALA A 433 25.11 -19.75 0.63
C ALA A 433 26.48 -19.82 -0.05
N ASN A 434 27.52 -19.37 0.64
CA ASN A 434 28.88 -19.39 0.09
C ASN A 434 29.40 -20.79 -0.30
N ASP A 435 28.83 -21.85 0.30
CA ASP A 435 29.15 -23.25 -0.02
C ASP A 435 28.25 -23.84 -1.13
N GLY A 436 27.40 -23.02 -1.75
CA GLY A 436 26.45 -23.44 -2.79
C GLY A 436 25.12 -23.96 -2.25
N THR A 437 24.92 -24.02 -0.92
CA THR A 437 23.67 -24.51 -0.32
C THR A 437 22.51 -23.53 -0.58
N LEU A 438 21.36 -24.07 -1.00
CA LEU A 438 20.15 -23.27 -1.21
C LEU A 438 19.50 -22.88 0.12
N ILE A 439 19.23 -21.59 0.28
CA ILE A 439 18.46 -21.01 1.39
C ILE A 439 17.20 -20.35 0.82
N GLU A 440 16.03 -20.67 1.37
CA GLU A 440 14.77 -20.02 1.01
C GLU A 440 14.22 -19.19 2.16
N VAL A 441 13.74 -17.98 1.86
CA VAL A 441 13.19 -17.03 2.85
C VAL A 441 11.78 -16.63 2.46
N GLY A 442 10.82 -16.84 3.36
CA GLY A 442 9.43 -16.43 3.15
C GLY A 442 9.19 -14.98 3.55
N LYS A 443 8.58 -14.18 2.67
CA LYS A 443 8.31 -12.75 2.89
C LYS A 443 6.95 -12.44 3.50
N ASN A 444 6.05 -13.43 3.50
CA ASN A 444 4.72 -13.30 4.06
C ASN A 444 4.27 -14.62 4.70
N ASN A 445 3.17 -14.57 5.44
CA ASN A 445 2.68 -15.72 6.20
C ASN A 445 2.27 -16.91 5.31
N PHE A 446 1.78 -16.68 4.09
CA PHE A 446 1.47 -17.76 3.15
C PHE A 446 2.72 -18.47 2.64
N GLN A 447 3.77 -17.72 2.30
CA GLN A 447 5.07 -18.28 1.91
C GLN A 447 5.72 -19.01 3.08
N ASN A 448 5.67 -18.44 4.29
CA ASN A 448 6.17 -19.06 5.51
C ASN A 448 5.46 -20.40 5.79
N ASP A 449 4.14 -20.45 5.68
CA ASP A 449 3.37 -21.69 5.78
C ASP A 449 3.75 -22.70 4.70
N GLN A 450 3.96 -22.24 3.46
CA GLN A 450 4.33 -23.13 2.35
C GLN A 450 5.70 -23.75 2.57
N LEU A 451 6.68 -22.95 2.99
CA LEU A 451 8.03 -23.37 3.35
C LEU A 451 8.00 -24.37 4.51
N SER A 452 7.36 -23.99 5.62
CA SER A 452 7.46 -24.76 6.86
C SER A 452 6.54 -25.98 6.92
N MET A 453 5.42 -26.00 6.19
CA MET A 453 4.37 -27.04 6.39
C MET A 453 3.96 -27.81 5.14
N LYS A 454 4.15 -27.29 3.92
CA LYS A 454 3.67 -27.95 2.69
C LYS A 454 4.76 -28.60 1.85
N ASN A 455 5.91 -27.93 1.71
CA ASN A 455 6.99 -28.35 0.82
C ASN A 455 8.36 -28.67 1.49
N PRO A 456 8.51 -28.94 2.80
CA PRO A 456 9.84 -29.17 3.34
C PRO A 456 10.29 -30.64 3.19
N LYS A 457 11.60 -30.85 2.99
CA LYS A 457 12.20 -32.13 3.37
C LYS A 457 12.31 -32.13 4.89
N LYS A 458 12.00 -33.25 5.54
CA LYS A 458 11.93 -33.33 7.01
C LYS A 458 13.25 -33.00 7.71
N ASP A 459 14.36 -33.22 7.00
CA ASP A 459 15.72 -33.04 7.49
C ASP A 459 16.27 -31.63 7.24
N ASP A 460 15.57 -30.79 6.46
CA ASP A 460 15.98 -29.40 6.25
C ASP A 460 15.95 -28.63 7.58
N ILE A 461 16.83 -27.63 7.72
CA ILE A 461 16.92 -26.82 8.93
C ILE A 461 16.07 -25.56 8.77
N TRP A 462 15.15 -25.35 9.71
CA TRP A 462 14.34 -24.15 9.82
C TRP A 462 14.95 -23.17 10.82
N LEU A 463 14.87 -21.88 10.54
CA LEU A 463 15.34 -20.80 11.39
C LEU A 463 14.30 -19.68 11.52
N HIS A 464 14.22 -19.07 12.70
CA HIS A 464 13.40 -17.90 12.97
C HIS A 464 13.91 -17.10 14.19
N VAL A 465 13.67 -15.80 14.21
CA VAL A 465 14.09 -14.94 15.33
C VAL A 465 13.31 -15.28 16.59
N GLN A 466 13.99 -15.37 17.73
CA GLN A 466 13.36 -15.77 18.98
C GLN A 466 12.39 -14.69 19.50
N LYS A 467 11.14 -15.08 19.78
CA LYS A 467 10.09 -14.26 20.44
C LYS A 467 9.71 -12.95 19.73
N ILE A 468 10.20 -12.71 18.53
CA ILE A 468 10.00 -11.46 17.78
C ILE A 468 9.47 -11.82 16.39
N PRO A 469 8.55 -11.03 15.80
CA PRO A 469 8.08 -11.26 14.44
C PRO A 469 9.21 -11.22 13.40
N GLY A 470 9.22 -12.22 12.52
CA GLY A 470 10.21 -12.37 11.46
C GLY A 470 9.81 -13.36 10.37
N SER A 471 10.70 -13.47 9.38
CA SER A 471 10.53 -14.38 8.25
C SER A 471 10.95 -15.80 8.60
N HIS A 472 10.30 -16.81 8.02
CA HIS A 472 10.77 -18.19 8.12
C HIS A 472 11.90 -18.41 7.11
N VAL A 473 13.00 -18.98 7.56
CA VAL A 473 14.16 -19.32 6.72
C VAL A 473 14.37 -20.83 6.74
N ILE A 474 14.58 -21.42 5.57
CA ILE A 474 14.89 -22.85 5.43
C ILE A 474 16.21 -23.02 4.70
N ILE A 475 17.10 -23.82 5.27
CA ILE A 475 18.31 -24.31 4.62
C ILE A 475 18.00 -25.70 4.07
N HIS A 476 18.15 -25.89 2.76
CA HIS A 476 17.91 -27.17 2.08
C HIS A 476 19.10 -28.13 2.23
N SER A 477 19.46 -28.44 3.48
CA SER A 477 20.53 -29.37 3.85
C SER A 477 20.25 -29.99 5.22
N ASN A 478 20.61 -31.27 5.39
CA ASN A 478 20.46 -32.01 6.64
C ASN A 478 21.59 -31.75 7.65
N ASN A 479 22.75 -31.28 7.18
CA ASN A 479 23.91 -30.96 8.00
C ASN A 479 24.63 -29.74 7.41
N PRO A 480 24.04 -28.53 7.56
CA PRO A 480 24.66 -27.32 7.03
C PRO A 480 25.97 -27.01 7.75
N SER A 481 26.92 -26.42 7.03
CA SER A 481 28.14 -25.90 7.65
C SER A 481 27.80 -24.79 8.65
N ASP A 482 28.63 -24.62 9.70
CA ASP A 482 28.45 -23.53 10.69
C ASP A 482 28.37 -22.15 10.00
N LYS A 483 29.14 -21.99 8.91
CA LYS A 483 29.13 -20.77 8.10
C LYS A 483 27.77 -20.54 7.44
N THR A 484 27.19 -21.55 6.81
CA THR A 484 25.86 -21.49 6.18
C THR A 484 24.76 -21.29 7.21
N LEU A 485 24.88 -21.89 8.39
CA LEU A 485 23.95 -21.67 9.49
C LEU A 485 23.97 -20.21 9.97
N ILE A 486 25.17 -19.62 10.10
CA ILE A 486 25.33 -18.20 10.45
C ILE A 486 24.79 -17.28 9.35
N GLU A 487 25.04 -17.60 8.08
CA GLU A 487 24.52 -16.84 6.93
C GLU A 487 22.98 -16.85 6.91
N ALA A 488 22.36 -18.01 7.08
CA ALA A 488 20.91 -18.15 7.17
C ALA A 488 20.33 -17.45 8.41
N ALA A 489 21.00 -17.53 9.56
CA ALA A 489 20.57 -16.82 10.77
C ALA A 489 20.64 -15.30 10.58
N LYS A 490 21.67 -14.78 9.90
CA LYS A 490 21.75 -13.35 9.54
C LYS A 490 20.63 -12.93 8.60
N LEU A 491 20.23 -13.79 7.65
CA LEU A 491 19.06 -13.55 6.79
C LEU A 491 17.77 -13.49 7.63
N ALA A 492 17.56 -14.44 8.55
CA ALA A 492 16.40 -14.45 9.44
C ALA A 492 16.32 -13.18 10.30
N ALA A 493 17.45 -12.77 10.89
CA ALA A 493 17.56 -11.56 11.69
C ALA A 493 17.34 -10.28 10.85
N TYR A 494 17.85 -10.23 9.62
CA TYR A 494 17.66 -9.10 8.70
C TYR A 494 16.20 -8.94 8.24
N PHE A 495 15.49 -10.05 8.00
CA PHE A 495 14.06 -10.03 7.64
C PHE A 495 13.14 -10.19 8.87
N SER A 496 13.47 -9.46 9.94
CA SER A 496 12.70 -9.40 11.18
C SER A 496 12.65 -7.98 11.73
N LYS A 497 11.83 -7.78 12.78
CA LYS A 497 11.78 -6.52 13.53
C LYS A 497 13.13 -6.13 14.16
N ALA A 498 14.03 -7.10 14.35
CA ALA A 498 15.37 -6.90 14.92
C ALA A 498 16.46 -6.55 13.88
N LYS A 499 16.07 -6.16 12.66
CA LYS A 499 16.99 -5.83 11.54
C LYS A 499 18.12 -4.84 11.89
N ASN A 500 17.85 -3.88 12.76
CA ASN A 500 18.82 -2.85 13.18
C ASN A 500 19.45 -3.14 14.56
N SER A 501 19.17 -4.31 15.14
CA SER A 501 19.68 -4.70 16.45
C SER A 501 20.97 -5.52 16.31
N ALA A 502 21.93 -5.29 17.19
CA ALA A 502 23.08 -6.17 17.32
C ALA A 502 22.72 -7.38 18.18
N ASN A 503 23.41 -8.52 17.97
CA ASN A 503 23.30 -9.71 18.82
C ASN A 503 21.88 -10.29 18.94
N VAL A 504 21.23 -10.52 17.79
CA VAL A 504 19.87 -11.05 17.68
C VAL A 504 19.88 -12.57 17.88
N ALA A 505 19.03 -13.06 18.80
CA ALA A 505 18.82 -14.48 19.03
C ALA A 505 17.96 -15.11 17.92
N VAL A 506 18.48 -16.13 17.25
CA VAL A 506 17.81 -16.89 16.18
C VAL A 506 17.74 -18.34 16.57
N ASP A 507 16.52 -18.87 16.64
CA ASP A 507 16.26 -20.27 16.92
C ASP A 507 16.34 -21.08 15.62
N TYR A 508 16.92 -22.29 15.70
CA TYR A 508 16.96 -23.24 14.59
C TYR A 508 16.67 -24.67 15.05
N LEU A 509 16.06 -25.45 14.15
CA LEU A 509 15.73 -26.86 14.35
C LEU A 509 15.35 -27.55 13.03
N PRO A 510 15.36 -28.89 12.95
CA PRO A 510 14.85 -29.61 11.79
C PRO A 510 13.36 -29.33 11.54
N VAL A 511 12.98 -29.10 10.29
CA VAL A 511 11.60 -28.75 9.90
C VAL A 511 10.60 -29.82 10.35
N GLY A 512 10.97 -31.10 10.35
CA GLY A 512 10.10 -32.20 10.79
C GLY A 512 9.59 -32.09 12.24
N ARG A 513 10.17 -31.22 13.06
CA ARG A 513 9.74 -30.96 14.46
C ARG A 513 8.75 -29.80 14.58
N LEU A 514 8.49 -29.04 13.51
CA LEU A 514 7.50 -27.97 13.52
C LEU A 514 6.08 -28.55 13.55
N ARG A 515 5.20 -27.95 14.35
CA ARG A 515 3.77 -28.30 14.39
C ARG A 515 2.91 -27.06 14.18
N LYS A 516 1.79 -27.24 13.47
CA LYS A 516 0.76 -26.21 13.30
C LYS A 516 -0.54 -26.64 13.99
N PRO A 517 -0.98 -25.95 15.05
CA PRO A 517 -2.27 -26.22 15.67
C PRO A 517 -3.44 -25.98 14.70
N ASN A 518 -4.45 -26.85 14.73
CA ASN A 518 -5.65 -26.68 13.90
C ASN A 518 -6.35 -25.36 14.21
N GLY A 519 -6.67 -24.59 13.17
CA GLY A 519 -7.34 -23.29 13.29
C GLY A 519 -6.43 -22.11 13.65
N SER A 520 -5.10 -22.29 13.71
CA SER A 520 -4.17 -21.17 13.86
C SER A 520 -4.06 -20.34 12.56
N LYS A 521 -3.74 -19.05 12.72
CA LYS A 521 -3.51 -18.14 11.60
C LYS A 521 -2.33 -18.61 10.74
N PRO A 522 -2.28 -18.25 9.44
CA PRO A 522 -1.13 -18.50 8.58
C PRO A 522 0.18 -18.00 9.21
N GLY A 523 1.28 -18.72 8.99
CA GLY A 523 2.61 -18.40 9.55
C GLY A 523 2.82 -18.85 10.99
N PHE A 524 1.76 -19.21 11.74
CA PHE A 524 1.90 -19.63 13.13
C PHE A 524 2.42 -21.08 13.24
N VAL A 525 3.55 -21.24 13.93
CA VAL A 525 4.20 -22.54 14.18
C VAL A 525 4.54 -22.70 15.65
N VAL A 526 4.54 -23.94 16.13
CA VAL A 526 4.92 -24.32 17.50
C VAL A 526 6.03 -25.37 17.41
N PHE A 527 7.02 -25.25 18.27
CA PHE A 527 8.18 -26.14 18.32
C PHE A 527 8.78 -26.20 19.72
N GLU A 528 9.51 -27.28 19.98
CA GLU A 528 10.25 -27.53 21.22
C GLU A 528 11.61 -28.15 20.87
N GLY A 529 12.60 -27.98 21.76
CA GLY A 529 13.93 -28.55 21.58
C GLY A 529 14.78 -27.87 20.50
N GLN A 530 14.60 -26.56 20.34
CA GLN A 530 15.38 -25.71 19.46
C GLN A 530 16.76 -25.39 20.03
N GLN A 531 17.69 -25.05 19.14
CA GLN A 531 18.98 -24.46 19.48
C GLN A 531 18.96 -22.98 19.08
N THR A 532 19.72 -22.14 19.79
CA THR A 532 19.74 -20.69 19.55
C THR A 532 21.15 -20.24 19.18
N ILE A 533 21.27 -19.46 18.11
CA ILE A 533 22.50 -18.79 17.71
C ILE A 533 22.30 -17.27 17.77
N TYR A 534 23.36 -16.54 18.11
CA TYR A 534 23.35 -15.09 18.17
C TYR A 534 24.07 -14.49 16.97
N VAL A 535 23.41 -13.59 16.26
CA VAL A 535 23.95 -12.99 15.04
C VAL A 535 23.64 -11.50 14.96
N THR A 536 24.49 -10.76 14.26
CA THR A 536 24.22 -9.36 13.90
C THR A 536 23.84 -9.30 12.42
N PRO A 537 22.66 -8.75 12.07
CA PRO A 537 22.23 -8.57 10.69
C PRO A 537 23.26 -7.77 9.89
N ASN A 538 23.53 -8.19 8.64
CA ASN A 538 24.43 -7.48 7.75
C ASN A 538 23.79 -7.33 6.37
N ARG A 539 23.52 -6.09 5.96
CA ARG A 539 22.90 -5.78 4.67
C ARG A 539 23.76 -6.22 3.47
N LYS A 540 25.08 -6.02 3.51
CA LYS A 540 25.97 -6.36 2.37
C LYS A 540 25.91 -7.84 2.05
N LEU A 541 25.91 -8.68 3.08
CA LEU A 541 25.80 -10.13 2.95
C LEU A 541 24.48 -10.56 2.28
N VAL A 542 23.36 -9.87 2.55
CA VAL A 542 22.07 -10.18 1.92
C VAL A 542 22.09 -9.88 0.42
N GLU A 543 22.79 -8.83 0.00
CA GLU A 543 22.93 -8.47 -1.40
C GLU A 543 23.88 -9.44 -2.14
N GLU A 544 24.93 -9.92 -1.47
CA GLU A 544 25.91 -10.89 -2.00
C GLU A 544 25.33 -12.30 -2.21
N LEU A 545 24.49 -12.79 -1.28
CA LEU A 545 23.95 -14.14 -1.31
C LEU A 545 22.70 -14.29 -2.20
N LYS A 546 22.24 -13.21 -2.82
CA LYS A 546 20.99 -13.19 -3.59
C LYS A 546 21.17 -13.91 -4.93
N ALA A 547 20.33 -14.91 -5.18
CA ALA A 547 20.40 -15.79 -6.35
C ALA A 547 19.86 -15.16 -7.64
#